data_AF-A0A833RGA5-F1
#
_entry.id   AF-A0A833RGA5-F1
#
_cell.length_a   1.000
_cell.length_b   1.000
_cell.length_c   1.000
_cell.angle_alpha   90.00
_cell.angle_beta   90.00
_cell.angle_gamma   90.00
#
_symmetry.space_group_name_H-M   'P 1'
#
loop_
_entity.id
_entity.type
_entity.pdbx_description
1 polymer ?
#
loop_
_entity_poly.entity_id
_entity_poly.type
_entity_poly.pdbx_seq_one_letter_code
_entity_poly.pdbx_strand_id
1 'polypeptide(L)'
;MFKQTFKTNFIIKQFGKLISPITTESKICNILATNLKLDGNAIKILHENKVDSKLRKIPEEQIIRNCVILQNMNVRLDKVELLIPCLKLQPKTLRNRILIFKEMGVKSINLYNIRRYFSYCRFLLLMQKSTSYFKKLFDIPRNKSIMKIIFSNVDLTYNEIDKYIIKNETHTTIGYYYQFCIMYYQKHHMKLDNKLFHKRKKFKYVSLTEMTRLLDILKNKCQLDEKFLEKHLYVLNIDVNNVEEVLNELNTNLNEKSVIDLIKLYPRILLHDISKIKNTFQLYQNFDLQNQSHRSILQGFKINKDTFIERYTDFANNLELDVWLKHPRLVFMLYYHKSITNRLTYMKHLNCSNNANTHTYLSNKDFFLRYIEGDLSHTAATKHVSYILKKEFGDNKIHLLSSIKKHPFWKSIPLLRIDKTIKYLKKYFSIEDICKNIQIILYPRSLIHDTLNLSYKEYSPQNGYNFTSTQYLALCLYKLEQKYHFSGNGVWEVEISVFKSNLFEDVYELDNLIERMNVDENEVMNLSGEAWFEHLLQ
;
A
#
# COMPACT_ATOMS: atom_id res chain seq x y z
N MET A 1 -15.50 -18.11 -36.05
CA MET A 1 -14.03 -18.17 -36.12
C MET A 1 -13.45 -16.76 -35.95
N PHE A 2 -13.34 -16.24 -34.73
CA PHE A 2 -12.48 -15.09 -34.39
C PHE A 2 -12.22 -15.10 -32.88
N LYS A 3 -11.11 -15.72 -32.46
CA LYS A 3 -10.51 -15.52 -31.15
C LYS A 3 -9.95 -14.10 -31.14
N GLN A 4 -10.54 -13.21 -30.34
CA GLN A 4 -9.90 -11.94 -29.98
C GLN A 4 -8.67 -12.27 -29.13
N THR A 5 -7.49 -12.29 -29.77
CA THR A 5 -6.20 -12.25 -29.09
C THR A 5 -6.03 -10.84 -28.50
N PHE A 6 -6.34 -10.70 -27.21
CA PHE A 6 -6.04 -9.48 -26.45
C PHE A 6 -4.52 -9.29 -26.32
N LYS A 7 -4.10 -8.03 -26.29
CA LYS A 7 -2.70 -7.54 -26.22
C LYS A 7 -2.02 -7.86 -24.86
N THR A 8 -2.00 -9.11 -24.41
CA THR A 8 -1.25 -9.56 -23.22
C THR A 8 0.28 -9.49 -23.43
N ASN A 9 0.73 -9.52 -24.69
CA ASN A 9 2.16 -9.64 -25.01
C ASN A 9 3.01 -8.40 -24.73
N PHE A 10 2.42 -7.21 -24.53
CA PHE A 10 3.21 -5.99 -24.33
C PHE A 10 3.64 -5.77 -22.87
N ILE A 11 2.84 -6.22 -21.90
CA ILE A 11 3.13 -6.01 -20.46
C ILE A 11 4.12 -7.05 -19.94
N ILE A 12 4.02 -8.31 -20.40
CA ILE A 12 4.90 -9.40 -19.97
C ILE A 12 6.35 -9.16 -20.44
N LYS A 13 6.55 -8.48 -21.58
CA LYS A 13 7.89 -8.22 -22.14
C LYS A 13 8.76 -7.29 -21.28
N GLN A 14 8.18 -6.46 -20.40
CA GLN A 14 8.95 -5.53 -19.56
C GLN A 14 9.52 -6.15 -18.26
N PHE A 15 9.12 -7.36 -17.88
CA PHE A 15 9.54 -7.99 -16.61
C PHE A 15 10.30 -9.31 -16.77
N GLY A 16 10.85 -9.57 -17.96
CA GLY A 16 11.56 -10.80 -18.27
C GLY A 16 12.91 -10.95 -17.57
N LYS A 17 12.92 -11.54 -16.37
CA LYS A 17 13.99 -12.44 -15.89
C LYS A 17 13.36 -13.57 -15.08
N LEU A 18 13.10 -14.69 -15.76
CA LEU A 18 12.93 -15.99 -15.13
C LEU A 18 14.26 -16.37 -14.47
N ILE A 19 14.34 -16.20 -13.14
CA ILE A 19 15.48 -16.70 -12.36
C ILE A 19 15.33 -18.22 -12.26
N SER A 20 16.34 -18.94 -12.74
CA SER A 20 16.37 -20.41 -12.68
C SER A 20 16.38 -20.93 -11.23
N PRO A 21 15.73 -22.07 -10.94
CA PRO A 21 15.74 -22.69 -9.61
C PRO A 21 16.98 -23.56 -9.46
N ILE A 22 18.18 -22.96 -9.45
CA ILE A 22 19.37 -23.66 -8.95
C ILE A 22 19.33 -23.56 -7.42
N THR A 23 18.84 -24.66 -6.83
CA THR A 23 18.80 -25.07 -5.41
C THR A 23 19.10 -23.97 -4.39
N THR A 24 18.03 -23.35 -3.87
CA THR A 24 18.02 -22.36 -2.77
C THR A 24 18.81 -22.78 -1.52
N GLU A 25 19.06 -24.06 -1.35
CA GLU A 25 19.80 -24.66 -0.23
C GLU A 25 21.30 -24.38 -0.29
N SER A 26 21.93 -24.55 -1.46
CA SER A 26 23.35 -24.19 -1.65
C SER A 26 23.58 -22.70 -1.42
N LYS A 27 22.62 -21.85 -1.82
CA LYS A 27 22.68 -20.40 -1.60
C LYS A 27 22.63 -20.02 -0.11
N ILE A 28 21.72 -20.61 0.67
CA ILE A 28 21.62 -20.32 2.12
C ILE A 28 22.88 -20.79 2.85
N CYS A 29 23.41 -21.97 2.54
CA CYS A 29 24.63 -22.47 3.16
C CYS A 29 25.84 -21.60 2.79
N ASN A 30 25.93 -21.13 1.54
CA ASN A 30 26.95 -20.17 1.13
C ASN A 30 26.84 -18.85 1.89
N ILE A 31 25.62 -18.33 2.12
CA ILE A 31 25.40 -17.11 2.91
C ILE A 31 25.90 -17.30 4.35
N LEU A 32 25.56 -18.42 4.98
CA LEU A 32 25.96 -18.72 6.36
C LEU A 32 27.47 -18.92 6.48
N ALA A 33 28.09 -19.64 5.54
CA ALA A 33 29.53 -19.83 5.48
C ALA A 33 30.26 -18.49 5.26
N THR A 34 29.75 -17.65 4.35
CA THR A 34 30.39 -16.37 3.99
C THR A 34 30.28 -15.33 5.12
N ASN A 35 29.10 -15.18 5.71
CA ASN A 35 28.82 -14.10 6.65
C ASN A 35 29.06 -14.48 8.13
N LEU A 36 29.02 -15.77 8.50
CA LEU A 36 29.25 -16.20 9.89
C LEU A 36 30.52 -17.05 10.03
N LYS A 37 31.23 -17.35 8.94
CA LYS A 37 32.43 -18.21 8.94
C LYS A 37 32.20 -19.55 9.64
N LEU A 38 31.01 -20.14 9.45
CA LEU A 38 30.69 -21.46 10.01
C LEU A 38 31.50 -22.55 9.31
N ASP A 39 31.97 -23.52 10.07
CA ASP A 39 32.69 -24.67 9.54
C ASP A 39 31.74 -25.70 8.89
N GLY A 40 32.30 -26.61 8.08
CA GLY A 40 31.52 -27.63 7.38
C GLY A 40 30.72 -28.55 8.31
N ASN A 41 31.17 -28.73 9.56
CA ASN A 41 30.48 -29.54 10.56
C ASN A 41 29.27 -28.80 11.15
N ALA A 42 29.36 -27.50 11.45
CA ALA A 42 28.23 -26.69 11.85
C ALA A 42 27.12 -26.68 10.78
N ILE A 43 27.49 -26.61 9.49
CA ILE A 43 26.54 -26.65 8.37
C ILE A 43 25.85 -28.03 8.29
N LYS A 44 26.58 -29.14 8.49
CA LYS A 44 25.99 -30.49 8.56
C LYS A 44 24.98 -30.66 9.70
N ILE A 45 25.30 -30.14 10.89
CA ILE A 45 24.40 -30.17 12.07
C ILE A 45 23.09 -29.40 11.78
N LEU A 46 23.16 -28.34 10.96
CA LEU A 46 21.95 -27.62 10.54
C LEU A 46 21.09 -28.48 9.59
N HIS A 47 21.69 -29.19 8.64
CA HIS A 47 20.97 -30.08 7.73
C HIS A 47 20.31 -31.27 8.43
N GLU A 48 21.02 -31.94 9.33
CA GLU A 48 20.53 -33.14 10.04
C GLU A 48 19.27 -32.86 10.89
N ASN A 49 19.11 -31.63 11.38
CA ASN A 49 17.99 -31.22 12.23
C ASN A 49 16.68 -30.86 11.46
N LYS A 50 16.56 -31.18 10.15
CA LYS A 50 15.43 -30.79 9.26
C LYS A 50 15.11 -29.28 9.29
N VAL A 51 16.11 -28.47 9.61
CA VAL A 51 15.99 -27.03 9.80
C VAL A 51 15.76 -26.29 8.47
N ASP A 52 16.20 -26.87 7.36
CA ASP A 52 16.18 -26.26 6.02
C ASP A 52 14.77 -25.85 5.57
N SER A 53 13.75 -26.65 5.92
CA SER A 53 12.35 -26.33 5.67
C SER A 53 11.87 -25.03 6.35
N LYS A 54 12.49 -24.67 7.48
CA LYS A 54 12.14 -23.48 8.28
C LYS A 54 12.92 -22.24 7.87
N LEU A 55 14.11 -22.39 7.29
CA LEU A 55 14.94 -21.30 6.76
C LEU A 55 14.42 -20.81 5.41
N ARG A 56 13.89 -21.70 4.55
CA ARG A 56 13.27 -21.34 3.26
C ARG A 56 12.10 -20.36 3.37
N LYS A 57 11.47 -20.24 4.56
CA LYS A 57 10.37 -19.30 4.81
C LYS A 57 10.84 -17.90 5.20
N ILE A 58 12.13 -17.69 5.40
CA ILE A 58 12.70 -16.40 5.81
C ILE A 58 13.28 -15.71 4.56
N PRO A 59 13.02 -14.41 4.33
CA PRO A 59 13.63 -13.68 3.24
C PRO A 59 15.16 -13.71 3.31
N GLU A 60 15.82 -13.89 2.17
CA GLU A 60 17.28 -13.97 2.06
C GLU A 60 17.98 -12.73 2.63
N GLU A 61 17.47 -11.54 2.29
CA GLU A 61 17.95 -10.25 2.82
C GLU A 61 17.93 -10.20 4.34
N GLN A 62 16.89 -10.76 4.97
CA GLN A 62 16.78 -10.82 6.43
C GLN A 62 17.84 -11.76 7.03
N ILE A 63 18.10 -12.90 6.40
CA ILE A 63 19.14 -13.84 6.85
C ILE A 63 20.51 -13.15 6.80
N ILE A 64 20.84 -12.51 5.69
CA ILE A 64 22.11 -11.78 5.51
C ILE A 64 22.26 -10.69 6.58
N ARG A 65 21.26 -9.81 6.74
CA ARG A 65 21.26 -8.74 7.75
C ARG A 65 21.47 -9.28 9.17
N ASN A 66 20.80 -10.38 9.52
CA ASN A 66 20.95 -11.00 10.84
C ASN A 66 22.32 -11.63 11.06
N CYS A 67 22.92 -12.24 10.03
CA CYS A 67 24.28 -12.77 10.11
C CYS A 67 25.29 -11.66 10.39
N VAL A 68 25.21 -10.57 9.63
CA VAL A 68 26.07 -9.39 9.81
C VAL A 68 25.91 -8.79 11.21
N ILE A 69 24.69 -8.72 11.76
CA ILE A 69 24.45 -8.24 13.13
C ILE A 69 25.14 -9.15 14.16
N LEU A 70 24.98 -10.47 14.05
CA LEU A 70 25.58 -11.41 15.00
C LEU A 70 27.11 -11.34 14.98
N GLN A 71 27.69 -11.24 13.79
CA GLN A 71 29.13 -11.12 13.58
C GLN A 71 29.67 -9.80 14.14
N ASN A 72 29.13 -8.65 13.70
CA ASN A 72 29.58 -7.32 14.11
C ASN A 72 29.43 -7.08 15.62
N MET A 73 28.47 -7.75 16.26
CA MET A 73 28.26 -7.64 17.70
C MET A 73 29.02 -8.68 18.52
N ASN A 74 29.88 -9.50 17.91
CA ASN A 74 30.68 -10.53 18.56
C ASN A 74 29.85 -11.50 19.42
N VAL A 75 28.72 -11.98 18.88
CA VAL A 75 27.87 -12.97 19.56
C VAL A 75 28.50 -14.36 19.43
N ARG A 76 28.66 -15.06 20.55
CA ARG A 76 29.17 -16.44 20.57
C ARG A 76 28.17 -17.43 19.97
N LEU A 77 28.67 -18.29 19.07
CA LEU A 77 27.87 -19.25 18.29
C LEU A 77 27.91 -20.69 18.85
N ASP A 78 28.26 -20.85 20.14
CA ASP A 78 28.55 -22.13 20.83
C ASP A 78 27.57 -23.29 20.59
N LYS A 79 26.30 -23.00 20.25
CA LYS A 79 25.28 -23.99 19.89
C LYS A 79 24.58 -23.58 18.60
N VAL A 80 25.08 -24.08 17.48
CA VAL A 80 24.63 -23.72 16.12
C VAL A 80 23.14 -24.02 15.90
N GLU A 81 22.59 -25.04 16.56
CA GLU A 81 21.15 -25.36 16.59
C GLU A 81 20.27 -24.18 17.02
N LEU A 82 20.81 -23.27 17.85
CA LEU A 82 20.10 -22.09 18.36
C LEU A 82 20.15 -20.89 17.41
N LEU A 83 20.86 -21.01 16.29
CA LEU A 83 21.04 -19.93 15.32
C LEU A 83 19.74 -19.58 14.60
N ILE A 84 18.96 -20.57 14.16
CA ILE A 84 17.71 -20.35 13.39
C ILE A 84 16.65 -19.59 14.18
N PRO A 85 16.37 -19.93 15.46
CA PRO A 85 15.55 -19.09 16.31
C PRO A 85 15.95 -17.61 16.33
N CYS A 86 17.24 -17.31 16.19
CA CYS A 86 17.76 -15.95 16.15
C CYS A 86 17.63 -15.33 14.75
N LEU A 87 17.92 -16.09 13.68
CA LEU A 87 17.76 -15.65 12.29
C LEU A 87 16.29 -15.36 11.90
N LYS A 88 15.32 -15.99 12.58
CA LYS A 88 13.89 -15.69 12.43
C LYS A 88 13.47 -14.35 13.02
N LEU A 89 14.27 -13.76 13.91
CA LEU A 89 13.94 -12.47 14.49
C LEU A 89 14.07 -11.38 13.43
N GLN A 90 13.22 -10.35 13.56
CA GLN A 90 13.39 -9.12 12.78
C GLN A 90 14.75 -8.49 13.14
N PRO A 91 15.53 -7.97 12.16
CA PRO A 91 16.89 -7.47 12.39
C PRO A 91 17.01 -6.47 13.53
N LYS A 92 16.11 -5.48 13.55
CA LYS A 92 15.97 -4.53 14.64
C LYS A 92 15.73 -5.19 16.01
N THR A 93 14.90 -6.22 16.08
CA THR A 93 14.62 -6.93 17.35
C THR A 93 15.84 -7.69 17.83
N LEU A 94 16.56 -8.34 16.91
CA LEU A 94 17.80 -9.04 17.21
C LEU A 94 18.86 -8.07 17.76
N ARG A 95 19.09 -6.97 17.03
CA ARG A 95 20.00 -5.90 17.42
C ARG A 95 19.68 -5.32 18.80
N ASN A 96 18.43 -4.91 19.02
CA ASN A 96 18.02 -4.34 20.31
C ASN A 96 18.26 -5.30 21.47
N ARG A 97 17.97 -6.60 21.31
CA ARG A 97 18.23 -7.57 22.39
C ARG A 97 19.71 -7.66 22.75
N ILE A 98 20.58 -7.67 21.74
CA ILE A 98 22.04 -7.75 21.95
C ILE A 98 22.54 -6.48 22.62
N LEU A 99 22.14 -5.32 22.11
CA LEU A 99 22.57 -4.02 22.65
C LEU A 99 22.09 -3.81 24.09
N ILE A 100 20.84 -4.16 24.41
CA ILE A 100 20.32 -4.04 25.77
C ILE A 100 21.18 -4.86 26.76
N PHE A 101 21.61 -6.07 26.39
CA PHE A 101 22.53 -6.84 27.24
C PHE A 101 23.89 -6.13 27.41
N LYS A 102 24.46 -5.59 26.33
CA LYS A 102 25.72 -4.85 26.39
C LYS A 102 25.61 -3.59 27.25
N GLU A 103 24.52 -2.83 27.09
CA GLU A 103 24.24 -1.61 27.84
C GLU A 103 24.09 -1.87 29.34
N MET A 104 23.64 -3.06 29.73
CA MET A 104 23.58 -3.49 31.12
C MET A 104 24.91 -4.08 31.64
N GLY A 105 25.96 -4.11 30.82
CA GLY A 105 27.31 -4.56 31.20
C GLY A 105 27.60 -6.04 30.96
N VAL A 106 26.78 -6.75 30.19
CA VAL A 106 27.05 -8.15 29.83
C VAL A 106 28.17 -8.19 28.80
N LYS A 107 29.34 -8.72 29.21
CA LYS A 107 30.53 -8.79 28.35
C LYS A 107 30.42 -9.80 27.22
N SER A 108 29.76 -10.94 27.48
CA SER A 108 29.75 -12.06 26.54
C SER A 108 28.35 -12.62 26.34
N ILE A 109 27.82 -12.47 25.14
CA ILE A 109 26.45 -12.85 24.76
C ILE A 109 26.55 -14.05 23.82
N ASN A 110 25.72 -15.06 24.05
CA ASN A 110 25.58 -16.22 23.16
C ASN A 110 24.17 -16.31 22.58
N LEU A 111 23.98 -17.19 21.59
CA LEU A 111 22.69 -17.43 20.95
C LEU A 111 21.57 -17.83 21.93
N TYR A 112 21.91 -18.53 23.02
CA TYR A 112 20.96 -18.96 24.03
C TYR A 112 20.27 -17.79 24.74
N ASN A 113 20.99 -16.69 25.00
CA ASN A 113 20.44 -15.51 25.68
C ASN A 113 19.41 -14.77 24.82
N ILE A 114 19.54 -14.86 23.50
CA ILE A 114 18.77 -14.07 22.52
C ILE A 114 17.54 -14.83 22.00
N ARG A 115 17.64 -16.15 21.89
CA ARG A 115 16.71 -17.00 21.14
C ARG A 115 15.23 -16.80 21.51
N ARG A 116 14.38 -16.93 20.48
CA ARG A 116 12.94 -17.09 20.62
C ARG A 116 12.51 -18.44 20.06
N TYR A 117 11.99 -19.31 20.92
CA TYR A 117 11.44 -20.59 20.51
C TYR A 117 9.93 -20.56 20.65
N PHE A 118 9.20 -20.54 19.53
CA PHE A 118 7.73 -20.46 19.51
C PHE A 118 7.20 -19.28 20.37
N SER A 119 6.45 -19.56 21.44
CA SER A 119 5.94 -18.60 22.43
C SER A 119 6.92 -18.30 23.58
N TYR A 120 8.01 -19.06 23.70
CA TYR A 120 9.01 -18.96 24.76
C TYR A 120 10.21 -18.12 24.33
N CYS A 121 10.37 -16.94 24.94
CA CYS A 121 11.45 -16.02 24.63
C CYS A 121 12.45 -15.97 25.79
N ARG A 122 13.68 -16.51 25.60
CA ARG A 122 14.67 -16.56 26.69
C ARG A 122 15.08 -15.17 27.15
N PHE A 123 15.19 -14.22 26.23
CA PHE A 123 15.39 -12.81 26.52
C PHE A 123 14.34 -12.28 27.52
N LEU A 124 13.04 -12.50 27.25
CA LEU A 124 11.98 -12.01 28.13
C LEU A 124 12.04 -12.62 29.53
N LEU A 125 12.44 -13.89 29.64
CA LEU A 125 12.57 -14.56 30.93
C LEU A 125 13.75 -14.05 31.73
N LEU A 126 14.87 -13.72 31.05
CA LEU A 126 15.98 -13.03 31.70
C LEU A 126 15.53 -11.65 32.20
N MET A 127 14.72 -10.93 31.42
CA MET A 127 14.17 -9.63 31.80
C MET A 127 13.22 -9.67 33.00
N GLN A 128 12.65 -10.84 33.33
CA GLN A 128 11.79 -11.03 34.50
C GLN A 128 12.57 -11.42 35.76
N LYS A 129 13.88 -11.68 35.68
CA LYS A 129 14.69 -12.01 36.86
C LYS A 129 14.97 -10.76 37.69
N SER A 130 15.18 -10.95 38.99
CA SER A 130 15.64 -9.88 39.87
C SER A 130 17.01 -9.37 39.40
N THR A 131 17.28 -8.10 39.64
CA THR A 131 18.57 -7.49 39.32
C THR A 131 19.75 -8.24 39.94
N SER A 132 19.59 -8.73 41.19
CA SER A 132 20.61 -9.53 41.88
C SER A 132 20.91 -10.86 41.20
N TYR A 133 19.88 -11.59 40.77
CA TYR A 133 20.04 -12.84 40.04
C TYR A 133 20.65 -12.61 38.66
N PHE A 134 20.23 -11.55 37.97
CA PHE A 134 20.79 -11.17 36.67
C PHE A 134 22.29 -10.89 36.77
N LYS A 135 22.72 -10.09 37.76
CA LYS A 135 24.13 -9.81 38.02
C LYS A 135 24.94 -11.08 38.26
N LYS A 136 24.40 -12.01 39.07
CA LYS A 136 25.05 -13.30 39.35
C LYS A 136 25.18 -14.16 38.08
N LEU A 137 24.18 -14.17 37.21
CA LEU A 137 24.17 -14.99 36.00
C LEU A 137 25.16 -14.51 34.93
N PHE A 138 25.50 -13.22 34.93
CA PHE A 138 26.39 -12.59 33.95
C PHE A 138 27.71 -12.08 34.56
N ASP A 139 28.04 -12.52 35.78
CA ASP A 139 29.26 -12.14 36.51
C ASP A 139 29.47 -10.62 36.62
N ILE A 140 28.38 -9.87 36.79
CA ILE A 140 28.42 -8.42 37.03
C ILE A 140 28.65 -8.19 38.53
N PRO A 141 29.68 -7.42 38.94
CA PRO A 141 29.94 -7.14 40.35
C PRO A 141 28.72 -6.55 41.07
N ARG A 142 28.40 -7.06 42.27
CA ARG A 142 27.21 -6.64 43.04
C ARG A 142 27.21 -5.13 43.35
N ASN A 143 28.39 -4.58 43.59
CA ASN A 143 28.62 -3.17 43.91
C ASN A 143 28.53 -2.22 42.70
N LYS A 144 28.55 -2.73 41.46
CA LYS A 144 28.34 -1.92 40.27
C LYS A 144 26.84 -1.70 40.04
N SER A 145 26.41 -0.45 39.94
CA SER A 145 25.04 -0.11 39.59
C SER A 145 24.83 -0.29 38.09
N ILE A 146 23.79 -1.02 37.69
CA ILE A 146 23.46 -1.27 36.28
C ILE A 146 23.11 0.05 35.58
N MET A 147 22.45 0.97 36.27
CA MET A 147 22.08 2.24 35.67
C MET A 147 23.29 3.09 35.31
N LYS A 148 24.33 3.11 36.16
CA LYS A 148 25.58 3.81 35.83
C LYS A 148 26.19 3.28 34.53
N ILE A 149 26.13 1.95 34.34
CA ILE A 149 26.63 1.30 33.12
C ILE A 149 25.76 1.69 31.92
N ILE A 150 24.43 1.69 32.08
CA ILE A 150 23.51 2.08 31.00
C ILE A 150 23.79 3.51 30.53
N PHE A 151 23.87 4.46 31.47
CA PHE A 151 24.04 5.88 31.17
C PHE A 151 25.46 6.25 30.74
N SER A 152 26.48 5.48 31.13
CA SER A 152 27.82 5.66 30.58
C SER A 152 27.90 5.36 29.07
N ASN A 153 26.92 4.65 28.49
CA ASN A 153 26.90 4.42 27.04
C ASN A 153 26.39 5.63 26.24
N VAL A 154 25.90 6.67 26.91
CA VAL A 154 25.32 7.88 26.31
C VAL A 154 25.88 9.16 26.94
N ASP A 155 27.09 9.07 27.50
CA ASP A 155 27.89 10.18 28.03
C ASP A 155 27.21 11.04 29.12
N LEU A 156 26.26 10.48 29.87
CA LEU A 156 25.66 11.18 31.01
C LEU A 156 26.50 11.03 32.28
N THR A 157 26.71 12.15 33.00
CA THR A 157 27.56 12.16 34.19
C THR A 157 26.78 11.90 35.48
N TYR A 158 27.45 11.32 36.48
CA TYR A 158 26.83 10.86 37.72
C TYR A 158 26.12 11.95 38.54
N ASN A 159 26.53 13.21 38.39
CA ASN A 159 25.98 14.34 39.14
C ASN A 159 24.59 14.76 38.66
N GLU A 160 24.19 14.32 37.46
CA GLU A 160 22.90 14.64 36.83
C GLU A 160 21.82 13.60 37.15
N ILE A 161 22.18 12.55 37.89
CA ILE A 161 21.37 11.37 38.14
C ILE A 161 20.68 11.45 39.50
N ASP A 162 19.36 11.26 39.51
CA ASP A 162 18.58 11.22 40.75
C ASP A 162 18.90 9.97 41.61
N LYS A 163 19.29 10.20 42.87
CA LYS A 163 19.57 9.17 43.88
C LYS A 163 18.37 8.23 44.11
N TYR A 164 17.15 8.69 43.84
CA TYR A 164 15.93 7.89 43.93
C TYR A 164 15.97 6.63 43.03
N ILE A 165 16.56 6.73 41.83
CA ILE A 165 16.58 5.61 40.88
C ILE A 165 17.52 4.49 41.34
N ILE A 166 18.62 4.86 41.98
CA ILE A 166 19.63 3.93 42.47
C ILE A 166 19.04 3.03 43.57
N LYS A 167 18.15 3.58 44.41
CA LYS A 167 17.49 2.85 45.50
C LYS A 167 16.52 1.76 45.01
N ASN A 168 15.96 1.92 43.80
CA ASN A 168 14.98 0.99 43.23
C ASN A 168 15.62 -0.23 42.51
N GLU A 169 16.95 -0.28 42.39
CA GLU A 169 17.67 -1.35 41.66
C GLU A 169 17.50 -2.73 42.29
N THR A 170 17.46 -2.81 43.63
CA THR A 170 17.51 -4.07 44.39
C THR A 170 16.16 -4.80 44.49
N HIS A 171 15.05 -4.08 44.36
CA HIS A 171 13.70 -4.63 44.59
C HIS A 171 12.87 -4.82 43.30
N THR A 172 13.51 -4.70 42.13
CA THR A 172 12.81 -4.75 40.85
C THR A 172 13.35 -5.84 39.92
N THR A 173 12.57 -6.17 38.90
CA THR A 173 13.03 -7.03 37.79
C THR A 173 13.91 -6.23 36.85
N ILE A 174 14.94 -6.86 36.28
CA ILE A 174 15.92 -6.15 35.44
C ILE A 174 15.27 -5.47 34.23
N GLY A 175 14.25 -6.10 33.62
CA GLY A 175 13.53 -5.52 32.49
C GLY A 175 12.72 -4.28 32.86
N TYR A 176 12.08 -4.28 34.04
CA TYR A 176 11.39 -3.10 34.54
C TYR A 176 12.38 -1.99 34.89
N TYR A 177 13.50 -2.34 35.53
CA TYR A 177 14.55 -1.40 35.88
C TYR A 177 15.16 -0.73 34.64
N TYR A 178 15.46 -1.51 33.60
CA TYR A 178 15.96 -0.99 32.32
C TYR A 178 14.95 -0.03 31.66
N GLN A 179 13.66 -0.37 31.64
CA GLN A 179 12.60 0.54 31.16
C GLN A 179 12.54 1.82 31.97
N PHE A 180 12.64 1.73 33.29
CA PHE A 180 12.63 2.89 34.17
C PHE A 180 13.81 3.84 33.87
N CYS A 181 15.00 3.29 33.58
CA CYS A 181 16.16 4.09 33.15
C CYS A 181 15.91 4.81 31.82
N ILE A 182 15.31 4.14 30.83
CA ILE A 182 14.94 4.77 29.55
C ILE A 182 13.92 5.89 29.78
N MET A 183 12.90 5.65 30.59
CA MET A 183 11.87 6.64 30.89
C MET A 183 12.46 7.90 31.53
N TYR A 184 13.37 7.70 32.48
CA TYR A 184 14.07 8.80 33.10
C TYR A 184 14.87 9.62 32.08
N TYR A 185 15.63 8.94 31.20
CA TYR A 185 16.38 9.59 30.14
C TYR A 185 15.47 10.40 29.20
N GLN A 186 14.35 9.80 28.75
CA GLN A 186 13.41 10.46 27.85
C GLN A 186 12.81 11.73 28.48
N LYS A 187 12.40 11.64 29.74
CA LYS A 187 11.75 12.74 30.44
C LYS A 187 12.72 13.87 30.76
N HIS A 188 13.87 13.54 31.35
CA HIS A 188 14.77 14.54 31.92
C HIS A 188 15.81 15.06 30.92
N HIS A 189 16.29 14.22 29.99
CA HIS A 189 17.33 14.60 29.05
C HIS A 189 16.79 14.87 27.64
N MET A 190 15.79 14.12 27.18
CA MET A 190 15.19 14.35 25.86
C MET A 190 14.03 15.35 25.88
N LYS A 191 13.53 15.73 27.07
CA LYS A 191 12.33 16.57 27.29
C LYS A 191 11.07 16.04 26.60
N LEU A 192 10.96 14.71 26.46
CA LEU A 192 9.82 14.04 25.86
C LEU A 192 9.02 13.35 26.97
N ASP A 193 8.00 14.01 27.53
CA ASP A 193 7.10 13.42 28.53
C ASP A 193 5.76 13.01 27.89
N ASN A 194 5.54 11.71 27.69
CA ASN A 194 4.25 11.23 27.19
C ASN A 194 3.83 9.89 27.81
N LYS A 195 2.81 9.95 28.68
CA LYS A 195 2.16 8.81 29.33
C LYS A 195 1.68 7.72 28.35
N LEU A 196 1.41 8.05 27.07
CA LEU A 196 0.96 7.11 26.03
C LEU A 196 2.06 6.19 25.49
N PHE A 197 3.33 6.61 25.57
CA PHE A 197 4.46 5.79 25.11
C PHE A 197 4.52 4.46 25.88
N HIS A 198 4.23 4.52 27.18
CA HIS A 198 4.37 3.41 28.12
C HIS A 198 3.22 2.42 28.09
N LYS A 199 2.01 2.86 27.70
CA LYS A 199 0.85 1.96 27.56
C LYS A 199 0.99 0.99 26.37
N ARG A 200 1.85 1.30 25.39
CA ARG A 200 2.01 0.49 24.18
C ARG A 200 3.10 -0.57 24.39
N LYS A 201 2.71 -1.85 24.50
CA LYS A 201 3.60 -3.04 24.62
C LYS A 201 4.75 -3.10 23.59
N LYS A 202 4.63 -2.42 22.43
CA LYS A 202 5.63 -2.38 21.34
C LYS A 202 6.94 -1.65 21.67
N PHE A 203 7.00 -0.86 22.75
CA PHE A 203 8.18 -0.06 23.13
C PHE A 203 8.92 -0.59 24.36
N LYS A 204 8.61 -1.82 24.80
CA LYS A 204 9.08 -2.35 26.09
C LYS A 204 10.61 -2.56 26.16
N TYR A 205 11.25 -2.83 25.03
CA TYR A 205 12.69 -3.13 24.97
C TYR A 205 13.33 -2.49 23.74
N VAL A 206 13.81 -1.26 23.91
CA VAL A 206 14.56 -0.50 22.89
C VAL A 206 15.94 -0.19 23.49
N SER A 207 17.01 -0.29 22.69
CA SER A 207 18.35 0.09 23.13
C SER A 207 18.43 1.61 23.34
N LEU A 208 19.05 2.04 24.44
CA LEU A 208 19.23 3.46 24.73
C LEU A 208 20.21 4.11 23.72
N THR A 209 21.26 3.39 23.34
CA THR A 209 22.25 3.80 22.35
C THR A 209 21.62 3.99 20.96
N GLU A 210 20.78 3.04 20.52
CA GLU A 210 20.08 3.19 19.23
C GLU A 210 19.08 4.33 19.28
N MET A 211 18.36 4.51 20.39
CA MET A 211 17.39 5.61 20.53
C MET A 211 18.06 6.98 20.51
N THR A 212 19.22 7.14 21.15
CA THR A 212 19.99 8.40 21.16
C THR A 212 20.58 8.70 19.79
N ARG A 213 21.19 7.71 19.13
CA ARG A 213 21.66 7.85 17.74
C ARG A 213 20.52 8.20 16.78
N LEU A 214 19.35 7.58 16.96
CA LEU A 214 18.17 7.89 16.16
C LEU A 214 17.72 9.33 16.36
N LEU A 215 17.69 9.82 17.60
CA LEU A 215 17.34 11.20 17.90
C LEU A 215 18.33 12.19 17.31
N ASP A 216 19.62 11.90 17.38
CA ASP A 216 20.66 12.71 16.76
C ASP A 216 20.40 12.86 15.26
N ILE A 217 20.12 11.76 14.56
CA ILE A 217 19.76 11.79 13.13
C ILE A 217 18.47 12.59 12.89
N LEU A 218 17.42 12.36 13.69
CA LEU A 218 16.12 13.01 13.49
C LEU A 218 16.17 14.52 13.78
N LYS A 219 16.91 14.95 14.81
CA LYS A 219 17.06 16.37 15.15
C LYS A 219 18.05 17.06 14.22
N ASN A 220 19.22 16.48 13.99
CA ASN A 220 20.32 17.15 13.28
C ASN A 220 20.25 16.97 11.76
N LYS A 221 19.94 15.76 11.26
CA LYS A 221 19.83 15.51 9.81
C LYS A 221 18.44 15.80 9.26
N CYS A 222 17.38 15.36 9.95
CA CYS A 222 16.00 15.58 9.48
C CYS A 222 15.38 16.91 9.95
N GLN A 223 16.05 17.65 10.83
CA GLN A 223 15.57 18.93 11.37
C GLN A 223 14.13 18.85 11.92
N LEU A 224 13.84 17.77 12.66
CA LEU A 224 12.55 17.58 13.31
C LEU A 224 12.56 18.24 14.69
N ASP A 225 11.56 19.07 14.96
CA ASP A 225 11.39 19.74 16.24
C ASP A 225 10.85 18.81 17.33
N GLU A 226 11.05 19.20 18.58
CA GLU A 226 10.65 18.39 19.75
C GLU A 226 9.14 18.15 19.78
N LYS A 227 8.34 19.17 19.42
CA LYS A 227 6.87 19.05 19.34
C LYS A 227 6.42 18.03 18.29
N PHE A 228 7.15 17.88 17.19
CA PHE A 228 6.85 16.86 16.19
C PHE A 228 7.18 15.46 16.70
N LEU A 229 8.33 15.30 17.36
CA LEU A 229 8.73 14.03 17.96
C LEU A 229 7.77 13.58 19.06
N GLU A 230 7.25 14.49 19.88
CA GLU A 230 6.21 14.21 20.88
C GLU A 230 4.91 13.69 20.25
N LYS A 231 4.51 14.25 19.10
CA LYS A 231 3.33 13.78 18.34
C LYS A 231 3.57 12.44 17.64
N HIS A 232 4.82 12.15 17.28
CA HIS A 232 5.22 11.00 16.47
C HIS A 232 6.22 10.07 17.14
N LEU A 233 6.03 9.76 18.42
CA LEU A 233 6.94 8.93 19.23
C LEU A 233 7.26 7.54 18.65
N TYR A 234 6.43 7.01 17.74
CA TYR A 234 6.74 5.76 17.05
C TYR A 234 8.01 5.84 16.21
N VAL A 235 8.42 7.05 15.81
CA VAL A 235 9.65 7.31 15.05
C VAL A 235 10.90 7.01 15.89
N LEU A 236 10.83 7.11 17.22
CA LEU A 236 11.93 6.76 18.15
C LEU A 236 12.18 5.26 18.29
N ASN A 237 11.38 4.45 17.62
CA ASN A 237 11.50 3.00 17.61
C ASN A 237 11.51 2.52 16.17
N ILE A 238 12.29 3.18 15.32
CA ILE A 238 12.57 2.74 13.95
C ILE A 238 13.99 2.15 13.93
N ASP A 239 14.31 1.37 12.92
CA ASP A 239 15.68 0.88 12.72
C ASP A 239 16.56 2.04 12.24
N VAL A 240 17.60 2.38 13.00
CA VAL A 240 18.52 3.49 12.71
C VAL A 240 19.18 3.31 11.34
N ASN A 241 19.59 2.08 11.02
CA ASN A 241 20.24 1.80 9.75
C ASN A 241 19.30 2.06 8.58
N ASN A 242 18.03 1.67 8.70
CA ASN A 242 17.05 1.92 7.65
C ASN A 242 16.82 3.43 7.46
N VAL A 243 16.80 4.22 8.54
CA VAL A 243 16.67 5.68 8.43
C VAL A 243 17.88 6.29 7.72
N GLU A 244 19.10 5.85 8.05
CA GLU A 244 20.30 6.31 7.36
C GLU A 244 20.32 5.90 5.88
N GLU A 245 19.97 4.65 5.56
CA GLU A 245 19.83 4.17 4.18
C GLU A 245 18.81 5.01 3.40
N VAL A 246 17.64 5.29 4.00
CA VAL A 246 16.60 6.14 3.41
C VAL A 246 17.12 7.55 3.15
N LEU A 247 17.83 8.16 4.09
CA LEU A 247 18.36 9.52 3.93
C LEU A 247 19.49 9.60 2.89
N ASN A 248 20.34 8.58 2.83
CA ASN A 248 21.50 8.57 1.92
C ASN A 248 21.12 8.17 0.49
N GLU A 249 20.16 7.25 0.33
CA GLU A 249 19.86 6.64 -0.97
C GLU A 249 18.63 7.23 -1.66
N LEU A 250 17.72 7.90 -0.96
CA LEU A 250 16.57 8.59 -1.59
C LEU A 250 16.96 9.97 -2.13
N ASN A 251 18.12 10.15 -2.74
CA ASN A 251 18.55 11.46 -3.27
C ASN A 251 17.70 11.97 -4.46
N THR A 252 16.69 11.24 -4.90
CA THR A 252 15.77 11.67 -5.95
C THR A 252 14.72 12.63 -5.40
N ASN A 253 14.65 13.84 -5.96
CA ASN A 253 13.55 14.78 -5.79
C ASN A 253 12.24 14.11 -6.23
N LEU A 254 11.51 13.54 -5.28
CA LEU A 254 10.22 12.92 -5.51
C LEU A 254 9.18 14.03 -5.51
N ASN A 255 8.62 14.34 -6.70
CA ASN A 255 7.68 15.44 -6.91
C ASN A 255 8.23 16.78 -6.41
N GLU A 256 9.48 17.10 -6.78
CA GLU A 256 10.14 18.40 -6.50
C GLU A 256 10.35 18.71 -5.00
N LYS A 257 10.15 17.74 -4.11
CA LYS A 257 10.38 17.88 -2.67
C LYS A 257 11.60 17.11 -2.21
N SER A 258 12.28 17.66 -1.22
CA SER A 258 13.37 16.96 -0.54
C SER A 258 12.83 15.76 0.24
N VAL A 259 13.67 14.74 0.47
CA VAL A 259 13.34 13.59 1.35
C VAL A 259 12.92 14.05 2.74
N ILE A 260 13.56 15.10 3.24
CA ILE A 260 13.27 15.68 4.55
C ILE A 260 11.85 16.24 4.60
N ASP A 261 11.41 16.94 3.55
CA ASP A 261 10.04 17.46 3.45
C ASP A 261 9.02 16.32 3.39
N LEU A 262 9.34 15.24 2.69
CA LEU A 262 8.50 14.04 2.66
C LEU A 262 8.40 13.36 4.02
N ILE A 263 9.49 13.30 4.79
CA ILE A 263 9.49 12.77 6.17
C ILE A 263 8.67 13.67 7.09
N LYS A 264 8.78 15.00 6.97
CA LYS A 264 8.00 15.96 7.77
C LYS A 264 6.51 15.84 7.48
N LEU A 265 6.13 15.67 6.22
CA LEU A 265 4.72 15.47 5.83
C LEU A 265 4.23 14.06 6.22
N TYR A 266 5.09 13.05 6.10
CA TYR A 266 4.73 11.64 6.26
C TYR A 266 5.78 10.80 6.98
N PRO A 267 5.91 10.95 8.31
CA PRO A 267 6.93 10.27 9.11
C PRO A 267 6.87 8.73 9.06
N ARG A 268 5.74 8.16 8.64
CA ARG A 268 5.57 6.71 8.47
C ARG A 268 6.38 6.12 7.33
N ILE A 269 6.90 6.94 6.39
CA ILE A 269 7.77 6.44 5.32
C ILE A 269 9.01 5.72 5.88
N LEU A 270 9.53 6.19 7.02
CA LEU A 270 10.67 5.62 7.73
C LEU A 270 10.44 4.20 8.26
N LEU A 271 9.18 3.74 8.33
CA LEU A 271 8.83 2.38 8.77
C LEU A 271 9.00 1.33 7.68
N HIS A 272 9.22 1.75 6.44
CA HIS A 272 9.37 0.85 5.30
C HIS A 272 10.84 0.72 4.92
N ASP A 273 11.25 -0.48 4.49
CA ASP A 273 12.59 -0.70 3.95
C ASP A 273 12.82 0.13 2.69
N ILE A 274 14.04 0.63 2.51
CA ILE A 274 14.44 1.41 1.32
C ILE A 274 14.16 0.69 0.00
N SER A 275 14.38 -0.63 -0.05
CA SER A 275 14.11 -1.45 -1.24
C SER A 275 12.62 -1.41 -1.61
N LYS A 276 11.72 -1.46 -0.61
CA LYS A 276 10.29 -1.37 -0.82
C LYS A 276 9.90 0.01 -1.33
N ILE A 277 10.45 1.07 -0.74
CA ILE A 277 10.20 2.45 -1.14
C ILE A 277 10.60 2.65 -2.61
N LYS A 278 11.82 2.25 -2.98
CA LYS A 278 12.34 2.33 -4.36
C LYS A 278 11.46 1.55 -5.35
N ASN A 279 11.08 0.33 -5.00
CA ASN A 279 10.21 -0.50 -5.85
C ASN A 279 8.84 0.15 -6.09
N THR A 280 8.21 0.72 -5.06
CA THR A 280 6.93 1.43 -5.21
C THR A 280 7.07 2.65 -6.12
N PHE A 281 8.15 3.43 -5.98
CA PHE A 281 8.37 4.58 -6.86
C PHE A 281 8.66 4.17 -8.31
N GLN A 282 9.43 3.10 -8.52
CA GLN A 282 9.66 2.55 -9.85
C GLN A 282 8.35 2.10 -10.50
N LEU A 283 7.45 1.46 -9.73
CA LEU A 283 6.12 1.12 -10.24
C LEU A 283 5.33 2.37 -10.66
N TYR A 284 5.37 3.44 -9.88
CA TYR A 284 4.68 4.68 -10.25
C TYR A 284 5.26 5.34 -11.51
N GLN A 285 6.56 5.25 -11.73
CA GLN A 285 7.17 5.70 -12.97
C GLN A 285 6.74 4.82 -14.15
N ASN A 286 6.82 3.49 -13.99
CA ASN A 286 6.49 2.54 -15.06
C ASN A 286 5.02 2.63 -15.51
N PHE A 287 4.10 2.92 -14.60
CA PHE A 287 2.66 3.05 -14.88
C PHE A 287 2.18 4.49 -15.07
N ASP A 288 3.10 5.47 -15.15
CA ASP A 288 2.77 6.89 -15.36
C ASP A 288 1.82 7.46 -14.27
N LEU A 289 2.12 7.14 -13.01
CA LEU A 289 1.36 7.51 -11.81
C LEU A 289 2.08 8.59 -10.99
N GLN A 290 2.76 9.54 -11.64
CA GLN A 290 3.54 10.58 -10.96
C GLN A 290 2.64 11.60 -10.22
N ASN A 291 1.43 11.84 -10.74
CA ASN A 291 0.45 12.80 -10.21
C ASN A 291 -0.43 12.25 -9.07
N GLN A 292 -0.01 11.16 -8.41
CA GLN A 292 -0.77 10.62 -7.29
C GLN A 292 -0.69 11.55 -6.08
N SER A 293 -1.80 11.68 -5.36
CA SER A 293 -1.78 12.44 -4.10
C SER A 293 -0.83 11.78 -3.10
N HIS A 294 -0.15 12.58 -2.28
CA HIS A 294 0.81 12.05 -1.30
C HIS A 294 0.21 10.97 -0.38
N ARG A 295 -1.07 11.09 -0.01
CA ARG A 295 -1.77 10.07 0.80
C ARG A 295 -1.93 8.74 0.04
N SER A 296 -2.06 8.79 -1.28
CA SER A 296 -2.12 7.60 -2.15
C SER A 296 -0.78 6.90 -2.20
N ILE A 297 0.33 7.66 -2.32
CA ILE A 297 1.70 7.14 -2.28
C ILE A 297 1.92 6.28 -1.03
N LEU A 298 1.47 6.75 0.14
CA LEU A 298 1.61 6.00 1.39
C LEU A 298 0.87 4.67 1.42
N GLN A 299 -0.31 4.58 0.79
CA GLN A 299 -1.01 3.31 0.71
C GLN A 299 -0.31 2.36 -0.26
N GLY A 300 0.37 2.89 -1.28
CA GLY A 300 1.21 2.10 -2.17
C GLY A 300 2.30 1.32 -1.45
N PHE A 301 2.96 1.93 -0.44
CA PHE A 301 3.99 1.24 0.35
C PHE A 301 3.46 0.04 1.16
N LYS A 302 2.16 -0.09 1.33
CA LYS A 302 1.56 -1.27 1.98
C LYS A 302 1.34 -2.43 1.01
N ILE A 303 1.25 -2.15 -0.28
CA ILE A 303 1.05 -3.15 -1.32
C ILE A 303 2.42 -3.70 -1.73
N ASN A 304 2.52 -5.02 -1.89
CA ASN A 304 3.73 -5.65 -2.42
C ASN A 304 3.81 -5.47 -3.94
N LYS A 305 5.02 -5.52 -4.51
CA LYS A 305 5.25 -5.27 -5.94
C LYS A 305 4.40 -6.18 -6.83
N ASP A 306 4.44 -7.48 -6.58
CA ASP A 306 3.75 -8.46 -7.43
C ASP A 306 2.22 -8.29 -7.34
N THR A 307 1.70 -8.11 -6.11
CA THR A 307 0.29 -7.83 -5.86
C THR A 307 -0.16 -6.52 -6.49
N PHE A 308 0.70 -5.51 -6.57
CA PHE A 308 0.39 -4.25 -7.24
C PHE A 308 0.20 -4.48 -8.74
N ILE A 309 1.12 -5.22 -9.37
CA ILE A 309 1.09 -5.51 -10.81
C ILE A 309 -0.14 -6.36 -11.16
N GLU A 310 -0.42 -7.40 -10.36
CA GLU A 310 -1.60 -8.26 -10.50
C GLU A 310 -2.88 -7.42 -10.49
N ARG A 311 -3.11 -6.67 -9.41
CA ARG A 311 -4.32 -5.84 -9.23
C ARG A 311 -4.45 -4.75 -10.30
N TYR A 312 -3.33 -4.17 -10.75
CA TYR A 312 -3.35 -3.19 -11.84
C TYR A 312 -3.77 -3.84 -13.15
N THR A 313 -3.26 -5.04 -13.44
CA THR A 313 -3.59 -5.81 -14.64
C THR A 313 -5.07 -6.22 -14.63
N ASP A 314 -5.59 -6.64 -13.47
CA ASP A 314 -7.01 -6.96 -13.29
C ASP A 314 -7.89 -5.76 -13.59
N PHE A 315 -7.51 -4.57 -13.09
CA PHE A 315 -8.23 -3.33 -13.38
C PHE A 315 -8.17 -2.96 -14.86
N ALA A 316 -7.02 -3.19 -15.51
CA ALA A 316 -6.86 -2.89 -16.93
C ALA A 316 -7.66 -3.82 -17.84
N ASN A 317 -7.89 -5.07 -17.41
CA ASN A 317 -8.70 -6.04 -18.13
C ASN A 317 -10.22 -5.85 -17.90
N ASN A 318 -10.60 -5.02 -16.93
CA ASN A 318 -11.99 -4.77 -16.58
C ASN A 318 -12.50 -3.46 -17.20
N LEU A 319 -13.56 -3.55 -18.01
CA LEU A 319 -14.09 -2.41 -18.77
C LEU A 319 -14.53 -1.24 -17.90
N GLU A 320 -15.10 -1.51 -16.72
CA GLU A 320 -15.58 -0.49 -15.79
C GLU A 320 -14.44 0.20 -15.03
N LEU A 321 -13.34 -0.51 -14.80
CA LEU A 321 -12.19 -0.03 -14.03
C LEU A 321 -11.09 0.59 -14.90
N ASP A 322 -10.95 0.15 -16.16
CA ASP A 322 -9.97 0.66 -17.15
C ASP A 322 -10.04 2.19 -17.32
N VAL A 323 -11.25 2.75 -17.22
CA VAL A 323 -11.49 4.20 -17.28
C VAL A 323 -10.58 4.94 -16.28
N TRP A 324 -10.28 4.34 -15.14
CA TRP A 324 -9.61 4.96 -13.99
C TRP A 324 -8.11 4.65 -13.84
N LEU A 325 -7.46 3.96 -14.78
CA LEU A 325 -6.04 3.52 -14.70
C LEU A 325 -4.97 4.63 -14.55
N LYS A 326 -5.35 5.90 -14.65
CA LYS A 326 -4.47 7.06 -14.40
C LYS A 326 -5.06 8.05 -13.41
N HIS A 327 -6.14 7.67 -12.72
CA HIS A 327 -6.84 8.56 -11.83
C HIS A 327 -5.97 8.82 -10.58
N PRO A 328 -5.97 10.04 -9.99
CA PRO A 328 -5.20 10.36 -8.77
C PRO A 328 -5.58 9.55 -7.51
N ARG A 329 -6.60 8.71 -7.62
CA ARG A 329 -7.07 7.79 -6.56
C ARG A 329 -6.85 6.32 -6.92
N LEU A 330 -6.20 6.01 -8.05
CA LEU A 330 -6.00 4.63 -8.49
C LEU A 330 -5.28 3.81 -7.43
N VAL A 331 -4.22 4.33 -6.81
CA VAL A 331 -3.48 3.57 -5.79
C VAL A 331 -4.37 3.24 -4.58
N PHE A 332 -5.29 4.13 -4.20
CA PHE A 332 -6.30 3.80 -3.19
C PHE A 332 -7.22 2.68 -3.65
N MET A 333 -7.63 2.70 -4.92
CA MET A 333 -8.46 1.65 -5.47
C MET A 333 -7.72 0.30 -5.50
N LEU A 334 -6.44 0.29 -5.87
CA LEU A 334 -5.60 -0.91 -5.81
C LEU A 334 -5.40 -1.39 -4.36
N TYR A 335 -5.29 -0.48 -3.39
CA TYR A 335 -5.22 -0.84 -1.99
C TYR A 335 -6.49 -1.56 -1.53
N TYR A 336 -7.66 -0.99 -1.86
CA TYR A 336 -8.99 -1.54 -1.58
C TYR A 336 -9.53 -2.47 -2.66
N HIS A 337 -8.66 -3.13 -3.43
CA HIS A 337 -9.01 -3.93 -4.62
C HIS A 337 -10.16 -4.91 -4.36
N LYS A 338 -10.13 -5.60 -3.23
CA LYS A 338 -11.11 -6.60 -2.86
C LYS A 338 -12.52 -6.00 -2.69
N SER A 339 -12.64 -4.94 -1.88
CA SER A 339 -13.90 -4.23 -1.68
C SER A 339 -14.44 -3.67 -3.00
N ILE A 340 -13.57 -3.12 -3.85
CA ILE A 340 -13.96 -2.59 -5.16
C ILE A 340 -14.46 -3.70 -6.09
N THR A 341 -13.77 -4.84 -6.11
CA THR A 341 -14.17 -5.99 -6.95
C THR A 341 -15.53 -6.50 -6.52
N ASN A 342 -15.75 -6.70 -5.22
CA ASN A 342 -17.05 -7.11 -4.68
C ASN A 342 -18.15 -6.08 -5.01
N ARG A 343 -17.88 -4.78 -4.81
CA ARG A 343 -18.87 -3.73 -5.15
C ARG A 343 -19.17 -3.70 -6.63
N LEU A 344 -18.18 -3.93 -7.49
CA LEU A 344 -18.37 -3.97 -8.92
C LEU A 344 -19.19 -5.19 -9.35
N THR A 345 -18.91 -6.39 -8.82
CA THR A 345 -19.71 -7.58 -9.12
C THR A 345 -21.16 -7.35 -8.69
N TYR A 346 -21.37 -6.82 -7.49
CA TYR A 346 -22.69 -6.46 -7.00
C TYR A 346 -23.43 -5.46 -7.91
N MET A 347 -22.78 -4.35 -8.30
CA MET A 347 -23.37 -3.36 -9.21
C MET A 347 -23.64 -3.92 -10.62
N LYS A 348 -22.90 -4.94 -11.07
CA LYS A 348 -23.17 -5.62 -12.34
C LYS A 348 -24.47 -6.41 -12.28
N HIS A 349 -24.74 -7.10 -11.18
CA HIS A 349 -26.01 -7.82 -11.00
C HIS A 349 -27.21 -6.86 -11.00
N LEU A 350 -27.05 -5.65 -10.46
CA LEU A 350 -28.10 -4.64 -10.45
C LEU A 350 -28.11 -3.71 -11.69
N ASN A 351 -27.30 -4.00 -12.72
CA ASN A 351 -27.17 -3.20 -13.94
C ASN A 351 -26.85 -1.69 -13.71
N CYS A 352 -26.28 -1.33 -12.56
CA CYS A 352 -25.98 0.06 -12.18
C CYS A 352 -24.48 0.41 -12.24
N SER A 353 -23.64 -0.49 -12.75
CA SER A 353 -22.18 -0.32 -12.85
C SER A 353 -21.74 0.82 -13.78
N ASN A 354 -22.54 1.16 -14.80
CA ASN A 354 -22.17 2.14 -15.83
C ASN A 354 -22.00 3.58 -15.30
N ASN A 355 -22.67 3.90 -14.20
CA ASN A 355 -22.66 5.22 -13.55
C ASN A 355 -21.62 5.30 -12.41
N ALA A 356 -20.96 4.19 -12.08
CA ALA A 356 -20.04 4.13 -10.96
C ALA A 356 -18.78 4.96 -11.25
N ASN A 357 -18.31 5.65 -10.22
CA ASN A 357 -17.09 6.46 -10.28
C ASN A 357 -16.15 6.11 -9.13
N THR A 358 -14.95 6.70 -9.14
CA THR A 358 -13.94 6.43 -8.11
C THR A 358 -14.38 6.74 -6.68
N HIS A 359 -15.34 7.64 -6.49
CA HIS A 359 -15.93 7.89 -5.16
C HIS A 359 -16.87 6.76 -4.76
N THR A 360 -17.77 6.30 -5.64
CA THR A 360 -18.68 5.18 -5.38
C THR A 360 -17.91 3.91 -4.97
N TYR A 361 -16.80 3.62 -5.67
CA TYR A 361 -15.97 2.46 -5.33
C TYR A 361 -15.27 2.58 -3.97
N LEU A 362 -14.92 3.80 -3.54
CA LEU A 362 -14.15 4.07 -2.32
C LEU A 362 -14.99 4.60 -1.15
N SER A 363 -16.30 4.74 -1.30
CA SER A 363 -17.18 5.34 -0.30
C SER A 363 -17.39 4.44 0.92
N ASN A 364 -17.97 5.00 1.98
CA ASN A 364 -18.50 4.20 3.10
C ASN A 364 -19.75 3.40 2.68
N LYS A 365 -20.19 2.49 3.57
CA LYS A 365 -21.38 1.63 3.41
C LYS A 365 -22.62 2.47 3.04
N ASP A 366 -22.95 3.44 3.87
CA ASP A 366 -24.19 4.23 3.75
C ASP A 366 -24.28 4.97 2.41
N PHE A 367 -23.18 5.54 1.95
CA PHE A 367 -23.17 6.21 0.65
C PHE A 367 -23.28 5.22 -0.51
N PHE A 368 -22.69 4.02 -0.39
CA PHE A 368 -22.77 2.99 -1.42
C PHE A 368 -24.20 2.44 -1.54
N LEU A 369 -24.87 2.20 -0.41
CA LEU A 369 -26.28 1.79 -0.35
C LEU A 369 -27.20 2.82 -1.01
N ARG A 370 -27.10 4.09 -0.61
CA ARG A 370 -27.88 5.17 -1.22
C ARG A 370 -27.62 5.35 -2.72
N TYR A 371 -26.45 4.96 -3.20
CA TYR A 371 -26.15 4.94 -4.64
C TYR A 371 -26.87 3.79 -5.35
N ILE A 372 -26.93 2.63 -4.73
CA ILE A 372 -27.64 1.45 -5.26
C ILE A 372 -29.15 1.68 -5.27
N GLU A 373 -29.69 2.26 -4.20
CA GLU A 373 -31.13 2.56 -4.04
C GLU A 373 -31.62 3.64 -5.02
N GLY A 374 -30.70 4.34 -5.71
CA GLY A 374 -31.03 5.41 -6.66
C GLY A 374 -31.28 6.78 -6.02
N ASP A 375 -31.22 6.86 -4.68
CA ASP A 375 -31.35 8.11 -3.89
C ASP A 375 -30.28 9.14 -4.24
N LEU A 376 -29.07 8.67 -4.53
CA LEU A 376 -28.00 9.51 -5.03
C LEU A 376 -28.08 9.54 -6.56
N SER A 377 -28.55 10.68 -7.08
CA SER A 377 -28.56 10.98 -8.50
C SER A 377 -27.29 10.46 -9.18
N HIS A 378 -27.46 9.74 -10.30
CA HIS A 378 -26.44 9.12 -11.17
C HIS A 378 -25.44 10.12 -11.81
N THR A 379 -25.21 11.24 -11.15
CA THR A 379 -24.59 12.42 -11.67
C THR A 379 -23.16 12.14 -12.11
N ALA A 380 -22.95 12.23 -13.41
CA ALA A 380 -21.67 12.51 -14.00
C ALA A 380 -21.17 13.84 -13.43
N ALA A 381 -20.46 13.79 -12.29
CA ALA A 381 -19.93 15.00 -11.70
C ALA A 381 -18.96 15.64 -12.70
N THR A 382 -19.03 16.96 -12.82
CA THR A 382 -18.16 17.78 -13.68
C THR A 382 -16.69 17.35 -13.63
N LYS A 383 -16.23 16.95 -12.45
CA LYS A 383 -14.86 16.47 -12.20
C LYS A 383 -14.53 15.15 -12.92
N HIS A 384 -15.46 14.20 -12.94
CA HIS A 384 -15.25 12.89 -13.57
C HIS A 384 -15.29 12.98 -15.09
N VAL A 385 -16.25 13.73 -15.65
CA VAL A 385 -16.28 14.02 -17.09
C VAL A 385 -15.02 14.76 -17.50
N SER A 386 -14.62 15.79 -16.75
CA SER A 386 -13.37 16.51 -17.00
C SER A 386 -12.14 15.60 -16.98
N TYR A 387 -12.09 14.62 -16.08
CA TYR A 387 -11.01 13.64 -16.05
C TYR A 387 -10.99 12.78 -17.32
N ILE A 388 -12.13 12.25 -17.77
CA ILE A 388 -12.22 11.45 -19.01
C ILE A 388 -11.77 12.28 -20.22
N LEU A 389 -12.23 13.53 -20.32
CA LEU A 389 -11.83 14.44 -21.41
C LEU A 389 -10.32 14.72 -21.40
N LYS A 390 -9.73 14.98 -20.22
CA LYS A 390 -8.28 15.17 -20.07
C LYS A 390 -7.51 13.93 -20.47
N LYS A 391 -7.98 12.75 -20.05
CA LYS A 391 -7.37 11.46 -20.40
C LYS A 391 -7.37 11.24 -21.91
N GLU A 392 -8.48 11.53 -22.58
CA GLU A 392 -8.66 11.19 -24.00
C GLU A 392 -8.19 12.27 -24.99
N PHE A 393 -8.22 13.56 -24.59
CA PHE A 393 -7.90 14.71 -25.45
C PHE A 393 -6.75 15.59 -24.94
N GLY A 394 -6.24 15.37 -23.72
CA GLY A 394 -5.20 16.19 -23.08
C GLY A 394 -5.73 17.41 -22.31
N ASP A 395 -4.85 18.06 -21.54
CA ASP A 395 -5.22 19.16 -20.62
C ASP A 395 -5.72 20.44 -21.32
N ASN A 396 -5.36 20.65 -22.58
CA ASN A 396 -5.68 21.90 -23.31
C ASN A 396 -7.16 22.01 -23.74
N LYS A 397 -7.95 20.95 -23.57
CA LYS A 397 -9.31 20.83 -24.12
C LYS A 397 -10.42 20.84 -23.05
N ILE A 398 -10.12 21.27 -21.82
CA ILE A 398 -11.09 21.34 -20.70
C ILE A 398 -12.27 22.28 -21.02
N HIS A 399 -12.05 23.32 -21.85
CA HIS A 399 -13.09 24.25 -22.26
C HIS A 399 -14.28 23.57 -22.95
N LEU A 400 -14.10 22.37 -23.54
CA LEU A 400 -15.17 21.58 -24.16
C LEU A 400 -16.28 21.19 -23.19
N LEU A 401 -15.99 21.19 -21.89
CA LEU A 401 -16.99 20.91 -20.86
C LEU A 401 -18.14 21.92 -20.86
N SER A 402 -17.89 23.18 -21.25
CA SER A 402 -18.97 24.17 -21.39
C SER A 402 -19.93 23.79 -22.52
N SER A 403 -19.43 23.17 -23.59
CA SER A 403 -20.23 22.76 -24.75
C SER A 403 -21.04 21.49 -24.46
N ILE A 404 -20.49 20.56 -23.70
CA ILE A 404 -21.21 19.37 -23.21
C ILE A 404 -22.36 19.80 -22.27
N LYS A 405 -22.09 20.77 -21.38
CA LYS A 405 -23.08 21.29 -20.43
C LYS A 405 -24.31 21.92 -21.07
N LYS A 406 -24.24 22.31 -22.34
CA LYS A 406 -25.40 22.82 -23.08
C LYS A 406 -26.48 21.75 -23.32
N HIS A 407 -26.12 20.46 -23.28
CA HIS A 407 -27.07 19.38 -23.48
C HIS A 407 -27.88 19.13 -22.19
N PRO A 408 -29.22 19.12 -22.20
CA PRO A 408 -30.03 19.10 -20.98
C PRO A 408 -29.74 17.89 -20.07
N PHE A 409 -29.51 16.71 -20.66
CA PHE A 409 -29.32 15.46 -19.91
C PHE A 409 -27.87 15.05 -19.68
N TRP A 410 -26.89 15.94 -19.88
CA TRP A 410 -25.46 15.57 -19.81
C TRP A 410 -25.05 14.93 -18.47
N LYS A 411 -25.72 15.30 -17.37
CA LYS A 411 -25.45 14.76 -16.03
C LYS A 411 -25.94 13.33 -15.83
N SER A 412 -26.94 12.92 -16.60
CA SER A 412 -27.61 11.62 -16.47
C SER A 412 -26.97 10.54 -17.35
N ILE A 413 -26.03 10.92 -18.22
CA ILE A 413 -25.35 10.00 -19.13
C ILE A 413 -24.27 9.22 -18.37
N PRO A 414 -24.22 7.88 -18.50
CA PRO A 414 -23.20 7.08 -17.86
C PRO A 414 -21.77 7.43 -18.30
N LEU A 415 -20.87 7.54 -17.34
CA LEU A 415 -19.46 7.86 -17.59
C LEU A 415 -18.78 6.82 -18.48
N LEU A 416 -19.12 5.53 -18.30
CA LEU A 416 -18.60 4.46 -19.13
C LEU A 416 -19.06 4.58 -20.60
N ARG A 417 -20.28 5.09 -20.83
CA ARG A 417 -20.79 5.33 -22.19
C ARG A 417 -19.96 6.42 -22.86
N ILE A 418 -19.71 7.54 -22.17
CA ILE A 418 -18.89 8.65 -22.68
C ILE A 418 -17.50 8.16 -23.09
N ASP A 419 -16.81 7.41 -22.23
CA ASP A 419 -15.48 6.85 -22.52
C ASP A 419 -15.50 5.92 -23.74
N LYS A 420 -16.47 4.99 -23.80
CA LYS A 420 -16.63 4.05 -24.92
C LYS A 420 -16.92 4.77 -26.24
N THR A 421 -17.78 5.79 -26.23
CA THR A 421 -18.12 6.56 -27.44
C THR A 421 -16.92 7.37 -27.94
N ILE A 422 -16.15 8.00 -27.05
CA ILE A 422 -14.90 8.69 -27.43
C ILE A 422 -13.91 7.72 -28.07
N LYS A 423 -13.64 6.58 -27.42
CA LYS A 423 -12.74 5.54 -27.95
C LYS A 423 -13.19 4.99 -29.30
N TYR A 424 -14.50 4.89 -29.53
CA TYR A 424 -15.06 4.49 -30.82
C TYR A 424 -14.83 5.57 -31.90
N LEU A 425 -15.16 6.84 -31.61
CA LEU A 425 -15.02 7.93 -32.58
C LEU A 425 -13.56 8.17 -32.99
N LYS A 426 -12.62 8.05 -32.05
CA LYS A 426 -11.17 8.17 -32.33
C LYS A 426 -10.62 7.13 -33.32
N LYS A 427 -11.38 6.07 -33.64
CA LYS A 427 -11.00 5.11 -34.69
C LYS A 427 -11.24 5.62 -36.10
N TYR A 428 -12.14 6.59 -36.27
CA TYR A 428 -12.63 7.03 -37.59
C TYR A 428 -12.50 8.54 -37.80
N PHE A 429 -12.36 9.34 -36.73
CA PHE A 429 -12.35 10.80 -36.77
C PHE A 429 -11.13 11.36 -36.05
N SER A 430 -10.65 12.53 -36.51
CA SER A 430 -9.60 13.27 -35.80
C SER A 430 -10.11 13.80 -34.46
N ILE A 431 -9.20 14.10 -33.53
CA ILE A 431 -9.56 14.68 -32.24
C ILE A 431 -10.25 16.04 -32.44
N GLU A 432 -9.76 16.84 -33.40
CA GLU A 432 -10.29 18.14 -33.75
C GLU A 432 -11.74 18.06 -34.25
N ASP A 433 -12.07 17.09 -35.10
CA ASP A 433 -13.42 16.86 -35.61
C ASP A 433 -14.39 16.51 -34.47
N ILE A 434 -13.95 15.65 -33.55
CA ILE A 434 -14.74 15.24 -32.38
C ILE A 434 -14.94 16.44 -31.44
N CYS A 435 -13.90 17.25 -31.21
CA CYS A 435 -13.97 18.42 -30.34
C CYS A 435 -14.99 19.46 -30.85
N LYS A 436 -15.08 19.68 -32.17
CA LYS A 436 -16.06 20.58 -32.78
C LYS A 436 -17.50 20.08 -32.58
N ASN A 437 -17.70 18.77 -32.50
CA ASN A 437 -19.01 18.11 -32.36
C ASN A 437 -19.14 17.37 -31.02
N ILE A 438 -18.55 17.90 -29.94
CA ILE A 438 -18.31 17.14 -28.70
C ILE A 438 -19.57 16.53 -28.06
N GLN A 439 -20.75 17.10 -28.31
CA GLN A 439 -22.02 16.59 -27.77
C GLN A 439 -22.33 15.17 -28.26
N ILE A 440 -21.76 14.73 -29.39
CA ILE A 440 -21.98 13.38 -29.93
C ILE A 440 -21.53 12.27 -28.97
N ILE A 441 -20.60 12.57 -28.05
CA ILE A 441 -20.11 11.58 -27.07
C ILE A 441 -21.19 11.13 -26.07
N LEU A 442 -22.28 11.90 -25.94
CA LEU A 442 -23.40 11.61 -25.04
C LEU A 442 -24.33 10.54 -25.60
N TYR A 443 -24.29 10.29 -26.91
CA TYR A 443 -25.20 9.40 -27.60
C TYR A 443 -24.71 7.93 -27.57
N PRO A 444 -25.65 6.97 -27.62
CA PRO A 444 -25.31 5.56 -27.75
C PRO A 444 -24.49 5.26 -29.00
N ARG A 445 -23.45 4.43 -28.84
CA ARG A 445 -22.54 4.05 -29.93
C ARG A 445 -23.26 3.39 -31.11
N SER A 446 -24.25 2.53 -30.84
CA SER A 446 -25.04 1.84 -31.87
C SER A 446 -25.77 2.85 -32.76
N LEU A 447 -26.50 3.79 -32.14
CA LEU A 447 -27.24 4.83 -32.87
C LEU A 447 -26.32 5.73 -33.71
N ILE A 448 -25.16 6.10 -33.18
CA ILE A 448 -24.15 6.86 -33.93
C ILE A 448 -23.67 6.06 -35.14
N HIS A 449 -23.35 4.78 -34.97
CA HIS A 449 -22.88 3.92 -36.05
C HIS A 449 -23.93 3.80 -37.17
N ASP A 450 -25.17 3.50 -36.81
CA ASP A 450 -26.25 3.30 -37.78
C ASP A 450 -26.57 4.59 -38.53
N THR A 451 -26.60 5.72 -37.83
CA THR A 451 -26.90 7.02 -38.42
C THR A 451 -25.76 7.51 -39.31
N LEU A 452 -24.50 7.24 -38.95
CA LEU A 452 -23.35 7.51 -39.82
C LEU A 452 -23.39 6.64 -41.07
N ASN A 453 -23.68 5.33 -40.96
CA ASN A 453 -23.78 4.44 -42.11
C ASN A 453 -24.87 4.87 -43.09
N LEU A 454 -26.04 5.29 -42.58
CA LEU A 454 -27.10 5.86 -43.40
C LEU A 454 -26.65 7.16 -44.08
N SER A 455 -26.00 8.04 -43.33
CA SER A 455 -25.48 9.32 -43.85
C SER A 455 -24.43 9.11 -44.95
N TYR A 456 -23.53 8.14 -44.81
CA TYR A 456 -22.54 7.83 -45.84
C TYR A 456 -23.17 7.26 -47.12
N LYS A 457 -24.25 6.49 -47.00
CA LYS A 457 -24.99 5.96 -48.16
C LYS A 457 -25.76 7.06 -48.88
N GLU A 458 -26.48 7.89 -48.13
CA GLU A 458 -27.34 8.95 -48.68
C GLU A 458 -26.48 10.07 -49.31
N TYR A 459 -25.43 10.51 -48.62
CA TYR A 459 -24.57 11.62 -49.02
C TYR A 459 -23.19 11.13 -49.47
N SER A 460 -23.17 10.17 -50.40
CA SER A 460 -21.93 9.65 -50.95
C SER A 460 -21.33 10.58 -52.03
N PRO A 461 -20.02 10.53 -52.29
CA PRO A 461 -19.39 11.23 -53.41
C PRO A 461 -19.97 10.82 -54.77
N GLN A 462 -20.47 9.59 -54.88
CA GLN A 462 -21.14 9.08 -56.09
C GLN A 462 -22.45 9.83 -56.35
N ASN A 463 -23.10 10.34 -55.30
CA ASN A 463 -24.30 11.17 -55.37
C ASN A 463 -23.98 12.68 -55.48
N GLY A 464 -22.71 13.06 -55.68
CA GLY A 464 -22.26 14.45 -55.84
C GLY A 464 -21.97 15.21 -54.55
N TYR A 465 -22.03 14.55 -53.38
CA TYR A 465 -21.76 15.19 -52.09
C TYR A 465 -20.31 14.96 -51.64
N ASN A 466 -19.60 16.03 -51.27
CA ASN A 466 -18.25 15.96 -50.73
C ASN A 466 -18.19 16.59 -49.33
N PHE A 467 -18.68 15.86 -48.33
CA PHE A 467 -18.65 16.32 -46.94
C PHE A 467 -17.35 15.94 -46.24
N THR A 468 -16.87 16.86 -45.42
CA THR A 468 -15.74 16.63 -44.50
C THR A 468 -16.17 15.76 -43.31
N SER A 469 -15.21 15.15 -42.63
CA SER A 469 -15.45 14.35 -41.42
C SER A 469 -16.15 15.16 -40.31
N THR A 470 -15.79 16.43 -40.11
CA THR A 470 -16.52 17.34 -39.20
C THR A 470 -17.99 17.47 -39.61
N GLN A 471 -18.29 17.61 -40.91
CA GLN A 471 -19.67 17.78 -41.41
C GLN A 471 -20.48 16.51 -41.26
N TYR A 472 -19.90 15.32 -41.50
CA TYR A 472 -20.61 14.05 -41.25
C TYR A 472 -20.96 13.87 -39.76
N LEU A 473 -20.09 14.27 -38.83
CA LEU A 473 -20.42 14.25 -37.39
C LEU A 473 -21.54 15.23 -37.04
N ALA A 474 -21.50 16.44 -37.59
CA ALA A 474 -22.55 17.44 -37.39
C ALA A 474 -23.90 16.96 -37.95
N LEU A 475 -23.89 16.36 -39.15
CA LEU A 475 -25.07 15.77 -39.78
C LEU A 475 -25.61 14.59 -38.97
N CYS A 476 -24.72 13.73 -38.44
CA CYS A 476 -25.12 12.63 -37.57
C CYS A 476 -25.84 13.16 -36.33
N LEU A 477 -25.27 14.16 -35.64
CA LEU A 477 -25.92 14.80 -34.50
C LEU A 477 -27.29 15.38 -34.86
N TYR A 478 -27.37 16.08 -35.99
CA TYR A 478 -28.63 16.63 -36.49
C TYR A 478 -29.68 15.54 -36.70
N LYS A 479 -29.34 14.45 -37.41
CA LYS A 479 -30.27 13.35 -37.71
C LYS A 479 -30.69 12.59 -36.44
N LEU A 480 -29.79 12.44 -35.46
CA LEU A 480 -30.10 11.83 -34.17
C LEU A 480 -31.16 12.64 -33.41
N GLU A 481 -31.02 13.97 -33.37
CA GLU A 481 -31.94 14.86 -32.64
C GLU A 481 -33.19 15.26 -33.44
N GLN A 482 -33.14 15.18 -34.77
CA GLN A 482 -34.26 15.55 -35.65
C GLN A 482 -35.53 14.80 -35.28
N LYS A 483 -35.41 13.50 -34.98
CA LYS A 483 -36.54 12.64 -34.55
C LYS A 483 -37.16 13.04 -33.21
N TYR A 484 -36.40 13.76 -32.39
CA TYR A 484 -36.78 14.17 -31.04
C TYR A 484 -36.95 15.70 -30.93
N HIS A 485 -37.08 16.39 -32.07
CA HIS A 485 -37.25 17.85 -32.13
C HIS A 485 -36.21 18.63 -31.31
N PHE A 486 -34.96 18.15 -31.27
CA PHE A 486 -33.84 18.78 -30.53
C PHE A 486 -34.10 18.95 -29.02
N SER A 487 -34.96 18.10 -28.45
CA SER A 487 -35.21 18.06 -27.01
C SER A 487 -34.04 17.48 -26.19
N GLY A 488 -33.05 16.87 -26.84
CA GLY A 488 -31.97 16.12 -26.19
C GLY A 488 -32.36 14.70 -25.80
N ASN A 489 -33.58 14.25 -26.13
CA ASN A 489 -34.05 12.90 -25.81
C ASN A 489 -33.41 11.81 -26.68
N GLY A 490 -32.65 12.17 -27.72
CA GLY A 490 -31.96 11.20 -28.57
C GLY A 490 -30.83 10.43 -27.88
N VAL A 491 -30.46 10.82 -26.65
CA VAL A 491 -29.45 10.13 -25.82
C VAL A 491 -29.96 8.85 -25.15
N TRP A 492 -31.28 8.65 -25.11
CA TRP A 492 -31.90 7.48 -24.49
C TRP A 492 -31.95 6.32 -25.50
N GLU A 493 -31.57 5.12 -25.06
CA GLU A 493 -31.79 3.90 -25.84
C GLU A 493 -33.29 3.57 -25.77
N VAL A 494 -33.90 3.21 -26.91
CA VAL A 494 -35.34 2.86 -26.97
C VAL A 494 -35.64 1.56 -26.21
N GLU A 495 -34.61 0.78 -25.87
CA GLU A 495 -34.73 -0.43 -25.04
C GLU A 495 -34.39 -0.13 -23.58
N ILE A 496 -35.36 0.38 -22.82
CA ILE A 496 -35.37 0.15 -21.38
C ILE A 496 -36.35 -1.01 -21.16
N SER A 497 -35.81 -2.23 -21.06
CA SER A 497 -36.54 -3.29 -20.38
C SER A 497 -36.74 -2.80 -18.94
N VAL A 498 -37.96 -2.37 -18.64
CA VAL A 498 -38.42 -2.09 -17.29
C VAL A 498 -38.49 -3.43 -16.56
N PHE A 499 -37.34 -3.97 -16.18
CA PHE A 499 -37.29 -4.80 -15.00
C PHE A 499 -37.46 -3.84 -13.84
N LYS A 500 -38.73 -3.60 -13.46
CA LYS A 500 -39.05 -3.30 -12.06
C LYS A 500 -38.42 -4.45 -11.27
N SER A 501 -37.28 -4.17 -10.66
CA SER A 501 -36.67 -5.11 -9.75
C SER A 501 -37.62 -5.28 -8.57
N ASN A 502 -38.33 -6.40 -8.50
CA ASN A 502 -39.02 -6.85 -7.27
C ASN A 502 -38.01 -7.22 -6.15
N LEU A 503 -36.78 -6.67 -6.19
CA LEU A 503 -35.71 -6.91 -5.21
C LEU A 503 -35.86 -6.10 -3.92
N PHE A 504 -36.88 -5.23 -3.83
CA PHE A 504 -37.12 -4.41 -2.63
C PHE A 504 -37.95 -5.12 -1.55
N GLU A 505 -38.33 -6.39 -1.74
CA GLU A 505 -38.99 -7.17 -0.67
C GLU A 505 -37.99 -7.80 0.33
N ASP A 506 -36.69 -7.94 -0.03
CA ASP A 506 -35.67 -8.58 0.83
C ASP A 506 -34.60 -7.59 1.33
N VAL A 507 -35.03 -6.46 1.90
CA VAL A 507 -34.14 -5.41 2.46
C VAL A 507 -33.24 -5.95 3.60
N TYR A 508 -33.68 -7.01 4.31
CA TYR A 508 -32.99 -7.53 5.48
C TYR A 508 -31.72 -8.34 5.16
N GLU A 509 -31.66 -9.01 4.01
CA GLU A 509 -30.47 -9.76 3.58
C GLU A 509 -29.43 -8.87 2.89
N LEU A 510 -29.88 -7.78 2.26
CA LEU A 510 -29.05 -6.79 1.59
C LEU A 510 -28.02 -6.15 2.53
N ASP A 511 -28.47 -5.85 3.76
CA ASP A 511 -27.65 -5.22 4.77
C ASP A 511 -26.53 -6.13 5.29
N ASN A 512 -26.83 -7.43 5.43
CA ASN A 512 -25.89 -8.46 5.88
C ASN A 512 -24.81 -8.75 4.83
N LEU A 513 -25.16 -8.79 3.55
CA LEU A 513 -24.18 -9.01 2.47
C LEU A 513 -23.21 -7.83 2.34
N ILE A 514 -23.72 -6.60 2.48
CA ILE A 514 -22.91 -5.39 2.42
C ILE A 514 -22.03 -5.23 3.66
N GLU A 515 -22.46 -5.72 4.82
CA GLU A 515 -21.56 -5.87 5.98
C GLU A 515 -20.37 -6.75 5.64
N ARG A 516 -20.59 -7.94 5.05
CA ARG A 516 -19.50 -8.85 4.62
C ARG A 516 -18.59 -8.24 3.55
N MET A 517 -19.13 -7.43 2.63
CA MET A 517 -18.34 -6.75 1.60
C MET A 517 -17.43 -5.62 2.13
N ASN A 518 -17.77 -5.05 3.28
CA ASN A 518 -16.98 -4.02 3.95
C ASN A 518 -15.98 -4.58 4.98
N VAL A 519 -16.16 -5.84 5.38
CA VAL A 519 -15.18 -6.56 6.19
C VAL A 519 -14.04 -7.04 5.28
N ASP A 520 -12.82 -6.65 5.62
CA ASP A 520 -11.57 -6.99 4.91
C ASP A 520 -11.16 -8.46 5.17
N GLU A 521 -12.13 -9.39 5.16
CA GLU A 521 -11.89 -10.83 5.22
C GLU A 521 -11.31 -11.30 3.88
N ASN A 522 -10.57 -12.40 3.80
CA ASN A 522 -9.66 -12.68 2.67
C ASN A 522 -10.28 -13.33 1.42
N GLU A 523 -11.59 -13.60 1.35
CA GLU A 523 -12.20 -14.29 0.18
C GLU A 523 -13.02 -13.38 -0.74
N VAL A 524 -12.66 -13.31 -2.03
CA VAL A 524 -13.49 -12.62 -3.03
C VAL A 524 -14.79 -13.40 -3.15
N MET A 525 -15.92 -12.75 -2.83
CA MET A 525 -17.23 -13.38 -2.94
C MET A 525 -17.52 -13.61 -4.42
N ASN A 526 -17.41 -14.86 -4.87
CA ASN A 526 -17.82 -15.24 -6.21
C ASN A 526 -19.34 -15.41 -6.20
N LEU A 527 -20.05 -14.34 -6.53
CA LEU A 527 -21.52 -14.30 -6.59
C LEU A 527 -22.01 -14.91 -7.92
N SER A 528 -21.61 -16.14 -8.23
CA SER A 528 -22.27 -16.89 -9.31
C SER A 528 -23.73 -17.15 -8.92
N GLY A 529 -24.62 -17.29 -9.91
CA GLY A 529 -26.06 -17.46 -9.66
C GLY A 529 -26.41 -18.63 -8.73
N GLU A 530 -25.60 -19.70 -8.71
CA GLU A 530 -25.71 -20.81 -7.76
C GLU A 530 -25.36 -20.42 -6.31
N ALA A 531 -24.33 -19.61 -6.10
CA ALA A 531 -23.94 -19.15 -4.76
C ALA A 531 -24.95 -18.18 -4.15
N TRP A 532 -25.71 -17.47 -4.99
CA TRP A 532 -26.85 -16.64 -4.55
C TRP A 532 -28.01 -17.51 -4.05
N PHE A 533 -28.31 -18.60 -4.76
CA PHE A 533 -29.40 -19.51 -4.42
C PHE A 533 -29.10 -20.32 -3.15
N GLU A 534 -27.87 -20.78 -2.96
CA GLU A 534 -27.47 -21.48 -1.73
C GLU A 534 -27.43 -20.55 -0.51
N HIS A 535 -27.17 -19.24 -0.70
CA HIS A 535 -27.11 -18.29 0.41
C HIS A 535 -28.49 -17.85 0.91
N LEU A 536 -29.48 -17.76 0.01
CA LEU A 536 -30.89 -17.47 0.34
C LEU A 536 -31.61 -18.66 1.01
N LEU A 537 -31.05 -19.87 0.91
CA LEU A 537 -31.64 -21.10 1.44
C LEU A 537 -31.08 -21.51 2.83
N GLN A 538 -30.15 -20.73 3.39
CA GLN A 538 -29.60 -20.89 4.75
C GLN A 538 -30.12 -19.80 5.68
#